data_AF-A0A7X5E1J1-F1
#
_entry.id   AF-A0A7X5E1J1-F1
#
_cell.length_a   1.000
_cell.length_b   1.000
_cell.length_c   1.000
_cell.angle_alpha   90.00
_cell.angle_beta   90.00
_cell.angle_gamma   90.00
#
_symmetry.space_group_name_H-M   'P 1'
#
loop_
_entity.id
_entity.type
_entity.pdbx_description
1 polymer ?
#
loop_
_entity_poly.entity_id
_entity_poly.type
_entity_poly.pdbx_seq_one_letter_code
_entity_poly.pdbx_strand_id
1 'polypeptide(L)'
;MLRSNCKQALDNIRAYIMESVDLDYFGLEEAPDYKTACRLIMEACHNEKAGIRYKSSFEMFRDWAQGLPTAFNTLYYYNVSAVDLLADWLNETDSEKARFTEEQAEERITALLFRELTKGGGYNA
;
A
#
# COMPACT_ATOMS: atom_id res chain seq x y z
N MET A 1 8.32 11.02 15.03
CA MET A 1 7.88 10.46 13.74
C MET A 1 8.70 11.06 12.60
N LEU A 2 9.10 10.18 11.68
CA LEU A 2 9.65 10.55 10.38
C LEU A 2 8.58 11.29 9.56
N ARG A 3 9.03 12.28 8.77
CA ARG A 3 8.15 12.82 7.73
C ARG A 3 7.89 11.71 6.71
N SER A 4 6.62 11.48 6.38
CA SER A 4 6.20 10.42 5.43
C SER A 4 6.77 10.49 4.00
N ASN A 5 7.56 11.53 3.70
CA ASN A 5 8.27 11.73 2.43
C ASN A 5 9.80 11.76 2.61
N CYS A 6 10.32 11.53 3.82
CA CYS A 6 11.75 11.40 4.02
C CYS A 6 12.24 10.07 3.47
N LYS A 7 13.53 9.99 3.14
CA LYS A 7 14.14 8.80 2.53
C LYS A 7 13.85 7.52 3.33
N GLN A 8 14.02 7.54 4.65
CA GLN A 8 13.81 6.35 5.48
C GLN A 8 12.35 5.85 5.45
N ALA A 9 11.37 6.74 5.59
CA ALA A 9 9.97 6.36 5.52
C ALA A 9 9.61 5.77 4.15
N LEU A 10 10.15 6.36 3.07
CA LEU A 10 9.98 5.84 1.72
C LEU A 10 10.61 4.45 1.57
N ASP A 11 11.83 4.27 2.07
CA ASP A 11 12.53 2.98 1.99
C ASP A 11 11.76 1.88 2.76
N ASN A 12 11.18 2.20 3.93
CA ASN A 12 10.31 1.30 4.68
C ASN A 12 9.04 0.89 3.91
N ILE A 13 8.34 1.87 3.32
CA ILE A 13 7.12 1.61 2.53
C ILE A 13 7.43 0.75 1.30
N ARG A 14 8.57 1.01 0.63
CA ARG A 14 8.99 0.23 -0.54
C ARG A 14 9.37 -1.20 -0.18
N ALA A 15 10.05 -1.40 0.95
CA ALA A 15 10.34 -2.72 1.46
C ALA A 15 9.05 -3.51 1.68
N TYR A 16 8.05 -2.89 2.34
CA TYR A 16 6.74 -3.51 2.52
C TYR A 16 6.09 -3.90 1.20
N ILE A 17 6.07 -3.01 0.20
CA ILE A 17 5.52 -3.32 -1.13
C ILE A 17 6.21 -4.55 -1.72
N MET A 18 7.54 -4.58 -1.72
CA MET A 18 8.32 -5.68 -2.30
C MET A 18 8.15 -7.02 -1.58
N GLU A 19 8.10 -6.99 -0.25
CA GLU A 19 7.88 -8.17 0.58
C GLU A 19 6.45 -8.69 0.48
N SER A 20 5.52 -7.83 0.08
CA SER A 20 4.08 -8.13 0.04
C SER A 20 3.58 -8.60 -1.33
N VAL A 21 4.37 -8.50 -2.40
CA VAL A 21 3.96 -8.94 -3.75
C VAL A 21 3.73 -10.45 -3.74
N ASP A 22 2.56 -10.89 -4.17
CA ASP A 22 2.28 -12.31 -4.35
C ASP A 22 2.75 -12.78 -5.73
N LEU A 23 3.80 -13.61 -5.75
CA LEU A 23 4.41 -14.09 -7.00
C LEU A 23 3.48 -15.05 -7.75
N ASP A 24 2.75 -15.90 -7.03
CA ASP A 24 1.86 -16.90 -7.62
C ASP A 24 0.68 -16.23 -8.32
N TYR A 25 0.10 -15.20 -7.70
CA TYR A 25 -0.97 -14.38 -8.29
C TYR A 25 -0.54 -13.78 -9.63
N PHE A 26 0.71 -13.33 -9.75
CA PHE A 26 1.25 -12.76 -10.99
C PHE A 26 1.92 -13.80 -11.92
N GLY A 27 1.97 -15.08 -11.54
CA GLY A 27 2.65 -16.13 -12.31
C GLY A 27 4.15 -15.87 -12.48
N LEU A 28 4.80 -15.29 -11.48
CA LEU A 28 6.23 -14.98 -11.49
C LEU A 28 7.03 -16.08 -10.81
N GLU A 29 8.13 -16.50 -11.43
CA GLU A 29 9.07 -17.46 -10.83
C GLU A 29 10.06 -16.79 -9.86
N GLU A 30 10.29 -15.48 -10.05
CA GLU A 30 11.22 -14.69 -9.23
C GLU A 30 10.62 -13.33 -8.89
N ALA A 31 11.10 -12.73 -7.79
CA ALA A 31 10.66 -11.42 -7.34
C ALA A 31 10.98 -10.34 -8.40
N PRO A 32 9.99 -9.54 -8.82
CA PRO A 32 10.21 -8.49 -9.81
C PRO A 32 11.04 -7.34 -9.22
N ASP A 33 11.54 -6.44 -10.06
CA ASP A 33 12.06 -5.15 -9.58
C ASP A 33 10.92 -4.26 -9.05
N TYR A 34 11.27 -3.25 -8.26
CA TYR A 34 10.30 -2.34 -7.63
C TYR A 34 9.32 -1.67 -8.60
N LYS A 35 9.78 -1.20 -9.76
CA LYS A 35 8.89 -0.53 -10.71
C LYS A 35 7.93 -1.54 -11.33
N THR A 36 8.43 -2.73 -11.63
CA THR A 36 7.61 -3.83 -12.14
C THR A 36 6.57 -4.27 -11.13
N ALA A 37 6.93 -4.44 -9.85
CA ALA A 37 5.99 -4.70 -8.75
C ALA A 37 4.88 -3.64 -8.67
N CYS A 38 5.24 -2.35 -8.63
CA CYS A 38 4.26 -1.27 -8.58
C CYS A 38 3.30 -1.29 -9.77
N ARG A 39 3.82 -1.51 -10.97
CA ARG A 39 3.00 -1.59 -12.18
C ARG A 39 2.02 -2.77 -12.10
N LEU A 40 2.50 -3.96 -11.76
CA LEU A 40 1.67 -5.16 -11.66
C LEU A 40 0.54 -5.01 -10.64
N ILE A 41 0.82 -4.47 -9.45
CA ILE A 41 -0.20 -4.21 -8.42
C ILE A 41 -1.27 -3.23 -8.93
N MET A 42 -0.85 -2.14 -9.57
CA MET A 42 -1.81 -1.16 -10.09
C MET A 42 -2.62 -1.72 -11.25
N GLU A 43 -2.02 -2.50 -12.16
CA GLU A 43 -2.74 -3.22 -13.23
C GLU A 43 -3.78 -4.19 -12.66
N ALA A 44 -3.42 -4.98 -11.63
CA ALA A 44 -4.34 -5.87 -10.94
C ALA A 44 -5.55 -5.10 -10.38
N CYS A 45 -5.29 -4.01 -9.65
CA CYS A 45 -6.34 -3.15 -9.11
C CYS A 45 -7.29 -2.63 -10.21
N HIS A 46 -6.73 -2.10 -11.30
CA HIS A 46 -7.51 -1.57 -12.42
C HIS A 46 -8.32 -2.65 -13.13
N ASN A 47 -7.76 -3.84 -13.32
CA ASN A 47 -8.41 -4.96 -13.99
C ASN A 47 -9.56 -5.53 -13.15
N GLU A 48 -9.35 -5.73 -11.85
CA GLU A 48 -10.36 -6.28 -10.95
C GLU A 48 -11.52 -5.31 -10.68
N LYS A 49 -11.24 -4.01 -10.67
CA LYS A 49 -12.28 -2.97 -10.51
C LYS A 49 -12.78 -2.41 -11.84
N ALA A 50 -12.43 -3.03 -12.97
CA ALA A 50 -12.86 -2.59 -14.28
C ALA A 50 -14.39 -2.52 -14.39
N GLY A 51 -14.90 -1.45 -15.01
CA GLY A 51 -16.33 -1.25 -15.22
C GLY A 51 -17.09 -0.61 -14.05
N ILE A 52 -16.46 -0.48 -12.88
CA ILE A 52 -17.02 0.30 -11.76
C ILE A 52 -16.57 1.76 -11.89
N ARG A 53 -17.48 2.71 -11.63
CA ARG A 53 -17.15 4.13 -11.64
C ARG A 53 -16.79 4.60 -10.24
N TYR A 54 -15.55 5.06 -10.09
CA TYR A 54 -15.06 5.74 -8.89
C TYR A 54 -14.83 7.22 -9.18
N LYS A 55 -14.83 8.07 -8.15
CA LYS A 55 -14.56 9.51 -8.29
C LYS A 55 -13.07 9.80 -8.48
N SER A 56 -12.21 8.89 -8.02
CA SER A 56 -10.75 8.99 -8.17
C SER A 56 -10.09 7.62 -8.19
N SER A 57 -8.87 7.56 -8.72
CA SER A 57 -8.02 6.36 -8.67
C SER A 57 -7.70 5.92 -7.24
N PHE A 58 -7.59 6.87 -6.31
CA PHE A 58 -7.41 6.56 -4.90
C PHE A 58 -8.65 5.87 -4.30
N GLU A 59 -9.86 6.34 -4.61
CA GLU A 59 -11.09 5.71 -4.13
C GLU A 59 -11.22 4.26 -4.64
N MET A 60 -10.88 4.03 -5.91
CA MET A 60 -10.80 2.69 -6.50
C MET A 60 -9.77 1.81 -5.78
N PHE A 61 -8.55 2.32 -5.58
CA PHE A 61 -7.49 1.58 -4.90
C PHE A 61 -7.85 1.24 -3.46
N ARG A 62 -8.44 2.20 -2.73
CA ARG A 62 -8.90 1.99 -1.35
C ARG A 62 -9.99 0.91 -1.28
N ASP A 63 -11.00 0.99 -2.15
CA ASP A 63 -12.07 -0.03 -2.22
C ASP A 63 -11.53 -1.41 -2.63
N TRP A 64 -10.52 -1.45 -3.49
CA TRP A 64 -9.82 -2.68 -3.83
C TRP A 64 -9.03 -3.25 -2.66
N ALA A 65 -8.22 -2.44 -1.99
CA ALA A 65 -7.38 -2.85 -0.87
C ALA A 65 -8.20 -3.35 0.34
N GLN A 66 -9.35 -2.73 0.63
CA GLN A 66 -10.31 -3.20 1.63
C GLN A 66 -10.89 -4.58 1.31
N GLY A 67 -10.92 -4.97 0.04
CA GLY A 67 -11.37 -6.29 -0.41
C GLY A 67 -10.38 -7.42 -0.17
N LEU A 68 -9.23 -7.15 0.46
CA LEU A 68 -8.15 -8.11 0.71
C LEU A 68 -7.68 -8.83 -0.57
N PRO A 69 -7.21 -8.10 -1.59
CA PRO A 69 -6.77 -8.71 -2.84
C PRO A 69 -5.56 -9.62 -2.59
N THR A 70 -5.49 -10.72 -3.33
CA THR A 70 -4.34 -11.64 -3.25
C THR A 70 -3.06 -11.01 -3.82
N ALA A 71 -3.19 -10.07 -4.78
CA ALA A 71 -2.06 -9.47 -5.50
C ALA A 71 -0.95 -8.90 -4.60
N PHE A 72 -1.30 -8.34 -3.45
CA PHE A 72 -0.34 -7.93 -2.43
C PHE A 72 -1.00 -7.80 -1.06
N ASN A 73 -0.21 -7.88 0.01
CA ASN A 73 -0.70 -7.85 1.38
C ASN A 73 -1.36 -6.51 1.78
N THR A 74 -2.67 -6.55 2.05
CA THR A 74 -3.46 -5.46 2.65
C THR A 74 -4.11 -5.85 3.99
N LEU A 75 -3.54 -6.83 4.68
CA LEU A 75 -4.07 -7.38 5.94
C LEU A 75 -4.15 -6.36 7.08
N TYR A 76 -3.55 -5.17 6.94
CA TYR A 76 -3.69 -4.04 7.86
C TYR A 76 -5.14 -3.56 8.01
N TYR A 77 -6.09 -4.01 7.18
CA TYR A 77 -7.52 -3.75 7.38
C TYR A 77 -8.21 -4.70 8.38
N TYR A 78 -7.67 -5.88 8.66
CA TYR A 78 -8.40 -6.91 9.44
C TYR A 78 -7.55 -7.79 10.37
N ASN A 79 -6.30 -8.09 10.00
CA ASN A 79 -5.48 -9.11 10.66
C ASN A 79 -4.16 -8.57 11.25
N VAL A 80 -3.85 -7.30 11.03
CA VAL A 80 -2.66 -6.61 11.56
C VAL A 80 -3.11 -5.26 12.11
N SER A 81 -2.51 -4.79 13.21
CA SER A 81 -2.76 -3.42 13.68
C SER A 81 -2.15 -2.43 12.68
N ALA A 82 -3.01 -1.62 12.07
CA ALA A 82 -2.61 -0.55 11.17
C ALA A 82 -1.84 0.53 11.93
N VAL A 83 -2.21 0.78 13.18
CA VAL A 83 -1.51 1.73 14.06
C VAL A 83 -0.07 1.26 14.33
N ASP A 84 0.14 -0.02 14.62
CA ASP A 84 1.49 -0.59 14.80
C ASP A 84 2.30 -0.53 13.51
N LEU A 85 1.70 -0.94 12.38
CA LEU A 85 2.36 -0.93 11.07
C LEU A 85 2.78 0.48 10.65
N LEU A 86 1.90 1.47 10.83
CA LEU A 86 2.21 2.87 10.52
C LEU A 86 3.32 3.42 11.42
N ALA A 87 3.27 3.07 12.71
CA ALA A 87 4.29 3.46 13.68
C ALA A 87 5.67 2.91 13.31
N ASP A 88 5.74 1.66 12.86
CA ASP A 88 6.99 1.04 12.39
C ASP A 88 7.54 1.75 11.15
N TRP A 89 6.68 2.05 10.16
CA TRP A 89 7.11 2.75 8.94
C TRP A 89 7.63 4.15 9.21
N LEU A 90 6.98 4.87 10.13
CA LEU A 90 7.30 6.26 10.44
C LEU A 90 8.19 6.41 11.68
N ASN A 91 8.65 5.31 12.29
CA ASN A 91 9.41 5.31 13.53
C ASN A 91 8.78 6.24 14.57
N GLU A 92 7.50 6.00 14.86
CA GLU A 92 6.70 6.78 15.80
C GLU A 92 6.98 6.36 17.24
N THR A 93 6.96 7.32 18.16
CA THR A 93 6.93 7.02 19.60
C THR A 93 5.54 6.55 20.03
N ASP A 94 5.41 5.91 21.19
CA ASP A 94 4.11 5.50 21.74
C ASP A 94 3.10 6.65 21.81
N SER A 95 3.58 7.86 22.16
CA SER A 95 2.76 9.07 22.21
C SER A 95 2.30 9.57 20.83
N GLU A 96 3.07 9.30 19.77
CA GLU A 96 2.69 9.66 18.40
C GLU A 96 1.72 8.63 17.83
N LYS A 97 2.01 7.35 18.06
CA LYS A 97 1.15 6.20 17.74
C LYS A 97 -0.25 6.34 18.35
N ALA A 98 -0.35 6.77 19.62
CA ALA A 98 -1.61 6.98 20.32
C ALA A 98 -2.51 8.09 19.74
N ARG A 99 -2.04 8.85 18.73
CA ARG A 99 -2.82 9.90 18.06
C ARG A 99 -3.69 9.36 16.93
N PHE A 100 -3.49 8.11 16.52
CA PHE A 100 -4.23 7.48 15.43
C PHE A 100 -5.21 6.44 15.99
N THR A 101 -6.42 6.41 15.43
CA THR A 101 -7.27 5.22 15.48
C THR A 101 -6.84 4.22 14.39
N GLU A 102 -7.29 2.97 14.48
CA GLU A 102 -7.06 1.96 13.42
C GLU A 102 -7.55 2.46 12.05
N GLU A 103 -8.80 2.94 11.95
CA GLU A 103 -9.34 3.49 10.69
C GLU A 103 -8.51 4.67 10.14
N GLN A 104 -7.99 5.54 11.00
CA GLN A 104 -7.13 6.65 10.57
C GLN A 104 -5.78 6.14 10.07
N ALA A 105 -5.22 5.12 10.71
CA ALA A 105 -3.97 4.50 10.28
C ALA A 105 -4.14 3.72 8.98
N GLU A 106 -5.24 2.98 8.80
CA GLU A 106 -5.60 2.27 7.58
C GLU A 106 -5.70 3.22 6.37
N GLU A 107 -6.45 4.32 6.51
CA GLU A 107 -6.56 5.33 5.45
C GLU A 107 -5.19 5.93 5.13
N ARG A 108 -4.37 6.18 6.16
CA ARG A 108 -3.03 6.75 6.00
C ARG A 108 -2.08 5.80 5.29
N ILE A 109 -2.03 4.53 5.69
CA ILE A 109 -1.24 3.48 5.06
C ILE A 109 -1.64 3.34 3.60
N THR A 110 -2.95 3.26 3.33
CA THR A 110 -3.49 3.11 1.98
C THR A 110 -3.11 4.29 1.09
N ALA A 111 -3.18 5.52 1.60
CA ALA A 111 -2.74 6.70 0.87
C ALA A 111 -1.23 6.71 0.58
N LEU A 112 -0.40 6.24 1.52
CA LEU A 112 1.04 6.13 1.34
C LEU A 112 1.42 5.07 0.31
N LEU A 113 0.79 3.91 0.38
CA LEU A 113 0.94 2.83 -0.61
C LEU A 113 0.52 3.30 -2.00
N PHE A 114 -0.68 3.87 -2.13
CA PHE A 114 -1.18 4.39 -3.40
C PHE A 114 -0.20 5.40 -4.03
N ARG A 115 0.35 6.31 -3.23
CA ARG A 115 1.34 7.29 -3.69
C ARG A 115 2.61 6.62 -4.23
N GLU A 116 3.17 5.65 -3.50
CA GLU A 116 4.41 4.99 -3.92
C GLU A 116 4.18 4.04 -5.11
N LEU A 117 3.04 3.36 -5.17
CA LEU A 117 2.64 2.48 -6.28
C LEU A 117 2.41 3.28 -7.57
N THR A 118 1.68 4.39 -7.52
CA THR A 118 1.46 5.25 -8.69
C THR A 118 2.77 5.85 -9.20
N LYS A 119 3.59 6.40 -8.29
CA LYS A 119 4.91 6.95 -8.63
C LYS A 119 5.88 5.90 -9.19
N GLY A 120 5.90 4.70 -8.61
CA GLY A 120 6.76 3.59 -9.02
C GLY A 120 6.34 2.97 -10.35
N GLY A 121 5.04 2.78 -10.55
CA GLY A 121 4.44 2.18 -11.74
C GLY A 121 4.30 3.13 -12.93
N GLY A 122 4.57 4.43 -12.75
CA GLY A 122 4.44 5.42 -13.81
C GLY A 122 3.00 5.85 -14.11
N TYR A 123 2.08 5.65 -13.17
CA TYR A 123 0.71 6.14 -13.26
C TYR A 123 0.66 7.62 -12.87
N ASN A 124 0.03 8.45 -13.69
CA ASN A 124 -0.33 9.80 -13.28
C ASN A 124 -1.53 9.70 -12.34
N ALA A 125 -1.33 10.05 -11.07
CA ALA A 125 -2.37 10.10 -10.06
C ALA A 125 -3.45 11.15 -10.38
#